data_AF-A0A2E9R7V2-F1
#
_entry.id   AF-A0A2E9R7V2-F1
#
_cell.length_a   1.000
_cell.length_b   1.000
_cell.length_c   1.000
_cell.angle_alpha   90.00
_cell.angle_beta   90.00
_cell.angle_gamma   90.00
#
_symmetry.space_group_name_H-M   'P 1'
#
loop_
_entity.id
_entity.type
_entity.pdbx_description
1 polymer ?
#
loop_
_entity_poly.entity_id
_entity_poly.type
_entity_poly.pdbx_seq_one_letter_code
_entity_poly.pdbx_strand_id
1 'polypeptide(L)'
;MKNILLISLSFWFASIPNSEATPQNIKKPLLQSDTKTPPITNSNRTQRPPLLPIQQPRFMIVSARDPALALNAWNGAKDGTILRLHKKCKHNNPDCLWRFQNGMLVSVRNPRLAINAWNGAQHGTVLRLNSSCTPSNPDCRWKYTQGMFSSARHSNLKLSSWSKARHGSIATLHNGCKASNPDCVWTLKPLKQQPQLRRSLKPLKQKPQLRWSHNGPIKGMYCTQWHEPSDPNGWDNNYLCSHTNLKMRWSNNGPIQNMKCTRVYEASDPHTWKDNYICLPNDSPIQFFWSSDGAIHKQHCTQITEPKDPHTWKDNYICFQP
;
A
#
# COMPACT_ATOMS: atom_id res chain seq x y z
N MET A 1 62.28 24.37 -28.14
CA MET A 1 61.55 25.09 -27.07
C MET A 1 60.59 24.10 -26.42
N LYS A 2 60.97 23.59 -25.26
CA LYS A 2 60.23 22.64 -24.41
C LYS A 2 59.69 23.43 -23.22
N ASN A 3 58.50 23.11 -22.73
CA ASN A 3 58.18 23.28 -21.31
C ASN A 3 57.14 22.22 -20.88
N ILE A 4 57.65 21.29 -20.08
CA ILE A 4 56.94 20.28 -19.30
C ILE A 4 56.91 20.83 -17.87
N LEU A 5 55.72 20.92 -17.26
CA LEU A 5 55.58 21.32 -15.86
C LEU A 5 55.54 20.05 -14.99
N LEU A 6 56.63 19.82 -14.26
CA LEU A 6 56.75 18.86 -13.16
C LEU A 6 56.42 19.59 -11.86
N ILE A 7 55.52 19.04 -11.05
CA ILE A 7 55.32 19.44 -9.65
C ILE A 7 55.84 18.30 -8.78
N SER A 8 56.88 18.61 -7.99
CA SER A 8 57.40 17.80 -6.90
C SER A 8 56.56 18.01 -5.64
N LEU A 9 56.48 17.01 -4.76
CA LEU A 9 56.31 17.22 -3.33
C LEU A 9 56.82 16.00 -2.55
N SER A 10 57.52 16.32 -1.48
CA SER A 10 58.53 15.52 -0.79
C SER A 10 57.96 14.64 0.32
N PHE A 11 58.67 13.54 0.61
CA PHE A 11 58.50 12.68 1.77
C PHE A 11 58.91 13.39 3.07
N TRP A 12 58.12 13.22 4.13
CA TRP A 12 58.51 13.44 5.53
C TRP A 12 58.09 12.23 6.37
N PHE A 13 59.08 11.64 7.06
CA PHE A 13 58.91 10.63 8.11
C PHE A 13 58.87 11.32 9.47
N ALA A 14 57.94 10.94 10.35
CA ALA A 14 58.08 11.13 11.80
C ALA A 14 57.19 10.15 12.60
N SER A 15 57.87 9.17 13.21
CA SER A 15 57.73 8.61 14.56
C SER A 15 56.36 8.28 15.18
N ILE A 16 56.19 6.98 15.46
CA ILE A 16 55.19 6.38 16.36
C ILE A 16 55.90 6.04 17.69
N PRO A 17 55.34 6.34 18.87
CA PRO A 17 55.81 5.74 20.13
C PRO A 17 55.01 4.46 20.47
N ASN A 18 55.78 3.44 20.86
CA ASN A 18 55.34 2.21 21.52
C ASN A 18 54.83 2.49 22.94
N SER A 19 53.85 1.72 23.39
CA SER A 19 53.78 1.29 24.78
C SER A 19 53.26 -0.15 24.89
N GLU A 20 54.13 -1.01 25.42
CA GLU A 20 53.85 -2.36 25.90
C GLU A 20 53.19 -2.29 27.29
N ALA A 21 52.26 -3.19 27.57
CA ALA A 21 52.06 -3.72 28.93
C ALA A 21 51.44 -5.13 28.88
N THR A 22 52.05 -5.99 29.68
CA THR A 22 51.98 -7.45 29.80
C THR A 22 50.73 -8.02 30.49
N PRO A 23 50.51 -9.35 30.43
CA PRO A 23 49.30 -10.00 30.93
C PRO A 23 49.44 -10.54 32.37
N GLN A 24 48.36 -10.47 33.15
CA GLN A 24 48.22 -11.25 34.39
C GLN A 24 46.85 -11.94 34.51
N ASN A 25 46.92 -13.07 35.22
CA ASN A 25 46.07 -14.23 35.25
C ASN A 25 45.42 -14.31 36.63
N ILE A 26 44.08 -14.30 36.77
CA ILE A 26 43.40 -14.57 38.05
C ILE A 26 42.13 -15.41 37.83
N LYS A 27 41.98 -16.38 38.74
CA LYS A 27 41.08 -17.56 38.80
C LYS A 27 39.62 -17.27 39.21
N LYS A 28 38.78 -18.28 38.88
CA LYS A 28 37.59 -18.86 39.60
C LYS A 28 36.22 -18.15 39.48
N PRO A 29 35.08 -18.84 39.75
CA PRO A 29 34.86 -20.26 40.07
C PRO A 29 33.74 -21.00 39.31
N LEU A 30 33.74 -22.31 39.57
CA LEU A 30 32.77 -23.37 39.35
C LEU A 30 31.35 -23.04 39.88
N LEU A 31 30.29 -23.36 39.13
CA LEU A 31 29.02 -23.82 39.71
C LEU A 31 28.37 -24.88 38.81
N GLN A 32 28.08 -26.02 39.43
CA GLN A 32 27.38 -27.17 38.87
C GLN A 32 25.89 -26.87 38.63
N SER A 33 25.29 -27.51 37.64
CA SER A 33 24.00 -28.17 37.86
C SER A 33 23.82 -29.31 36.85
N ASP A 34 23.93 -30.53 37.38
CA ASP A 34 23.39 -31.74 36.78
C ASP A 34 21.91 -31.85 37.17
N THR A 35 21.02 -32.01 36.19
CA THR A 35 19.83 -32.87 36.35
C THR A 35 19.56 -33.63 35.05
N LYS A 36 19.38 -34.94 35.20
CA LYS A 36 19.28 -35.97 34.17
C LYS A 36 17.81 -36.29 33.82
N THR A 37 17.50 -36.29 32.50
CA THR A 37 16.54 -37.16 31.72
C THR A 37 15.03 -37.19 32.07
N PRO A 38 14.10 -37.60 31.15
CA PRO A 38 14.23 -38.17 29.79
C PRO A 38 13.32 -37.52 28.70
N PRO A 39 13.37 -37.98 27.43
CA PRO A 39 12.80 -37.28 26.27
C PRO A 39 11.35 -37.67 25.99
N ILE A 40 10.55 -36.73 25.47
CA ILE A 40 9.28 -37.03 24.82
C ILE A 40 9.32 -36.61 23.37
N THR A 41 8.94 -37.59 22.56
CA THR A 41 8.90 -37.71 21.12
C THR A 41 7.82 -36.86 20.45
N ASN A 42 8.14 -36.45 19.21
CA ASN A 42 7.27 -36.25 18.04
C ASN A 42 5.77 -35.98 18.24
N SER A 43 5.30 -34.89 17.62
CA SER A 43 4.36 -35.07 16.48
C SER A 43 4.19 -33.79 15.67
N ASN A 44 4.59 -33.87 14.39
CA ASN A 44 3.84 -33.40 13.24
C ASN A 44 2.92 -32.19 13.46
N ARG A 45 3.50 -30.99 13.56
CA ARG A 45 2.77 -29.78 13.14
C ARG A 45 2.82 -29.73 11.61
N THR A 46 1.80 -30.29 10.98
CA THR A 46 1.47 -30.09 9.57
C THR A 46 1.56 -28.59 9.28
N GLN A 47 2.68 -28.14 8.71
CA GLN A 47 2.83 -26.79 8.22
C GLN A 47 1.88 -26.67 7.03
N ARG A 48 0.67 -26.23 7.32
CA ARG A 48 -0.32 -25.87 6.31
C ARG A 48 0.30 -24.73 5.50
N PRO A 49 0.30 -24.80 4.16
CA PRO A 49 0.94 -23.79 3.32
C PRO A 49 0.38 -22.40 3.66
N PRO A 50 1.21 -21.34 3.63
CA PRO A 50 0.76 -19.99 3.94
C PRO A 50 -0.31 -19.56 2.93
N LEU A 51 -1.56 -19.39 3.40
CA LEU A 51 -2.68 -18.98 2.57
C LEU A 51 -2.83 -17.45 2.55
N LEU A 52 -2.31 -16.90 1.45
CA LEU A 52 -2.64 -15.68 0.70
C LEU A 52 -3.22 -14.45 1.46
N PRO A 53 -2.51 -13.30 1.45
CA PRO A 53 -3.03 -12.03 1.96
C PRO A 53 -4.19 -11.49 1.09
N ILE A 54 -5.25 -11.03 1.75
CA ILE A 54 -6.50 -10.48 1.18
C ILE A 54 -6.17 -9.48 0.04
N GLN A 55 -6.68 -9.79 -1.15
CA GLN A 55 -6.34 -9.08 -2.39
C GLN A 55 -7.05 -7.72 -2.46
N GLN A 56 -6.30 -6.62 -2.30
CA GLN A 56 -6.68 -5.30 -2.80
C GLN A 56 -7.19 -5.44 -4.25
N PRO A 57 -8.25 -4.72 -4.65
CA PRO A 57 -8.87 -4.91 -5.96
C PRO A 57 -7.82 -4.75 -7.05
N ARG A 58 -7.77 -5.72 -7.96
CA ARG A 58 -6.83 -5.72 -9.09
C ARG A 58 -7.40 -4.84 -10.20
N PHE A 59 -6.56 -4.03 -10.81
CA PHE A 59 -6.96 -3.11 -11.88
C PHE A 59 -5.92 -3.05 -12.99
N MET A 60 -6.37 -2.61 -14.17
CA MET A 60 -5.49 -2.19 -15.26
C MET A 60 -5.31 -0.67 -15.18
N ILE A 61 -4.11 -0.19 -15.48
CA ILE A 61 -3.80 1.22 -15.64
C ILE A 61 -3.87 1.52 -17.14
N VAL A 62 -4.97 2.12 -17.59
CA VAL A 62 -5.30 2.34 -19.00
C VAL A 62 -4.96 3.77 -19.39
N SER A 63 -4.35 3.98 -20.56
CA SER A 63 -4.02 5.32 -21.06
C SER A 63 -5.28 6.11 -21.39
N ALA A 64 -5.34 7.38 -20.98
CA ALA A 64 -6.41 8.28 -21.39
C ALA A 64 -6.29 8.71 -22.87
N ARG A 65 -5.07 8.70 -23.43
CA ARG A 65 -4.85 9.03 -24.85
C ARG A 65 -5.38 7.94 -25.78
N ASP A 66 -5.13 6.68 -25.44
CA ASP A 66 -5.58 5.53 -26.22
C ASP A 66 -6.09 4.43 -25.26
N PRO A 67 -7.42 4.28 -25.13
CA PRO A 67 -8.02 3.28 -24.26
C PRO A 67 -7.72 1.83 -24.63
N ALA A 68 -7.15 1.55 -25.80
CA ALA A 68 -6.66 0.22 -26.18
C ALA A 68 -5.32 -0.12 -25.52
N LEU A 69 -4.60 0.87 -24.96
CA LEU A 69 -3.30 0.69 -24.33
C LEU A 69 -3.40 0.68 -22.81
N ALA A 70 -2.74 -0.29 -22.18
CA ALA A 70 -2.56 -0.32 -20.73
C ALA A 70 -1.10 -0.58 -20.34
N LEU A 71 -0.74 -0.15 -19.14
CA LEU A 71 0.59 -0.36 -18.56
C LEU A 71 0.84 -1.85 -18.31
N ASN A 72 2.00 -2.33 -18.77
CA ASN A 72 2.37 -3.73 -18.77
C ASN A 72 3.82 -3.93 -18.28
N ALA A 73 4.04 -4.99 -17.50
CA ALA A 73 5.37 -5.53 -17.23
C ALA A 73 5.90 -6.25 -18.48
N TRP A 74 6.71 -5.54 -19.28
CA TRP A 74 7.11 -6.00 -20.60
C TRP A 74 7.96 -7.27 -20.54
N ASN A 75 7.61 -8.29 -21.32
CA ASN A 75 8.24 -9.62 -21.27
C ASN A 75 8.18 -10.32 -19.89
N GLY A 76 7.21 -9.94 -19.05
CA GLY A 76 6.90 -10.60 -17.78
C GLY A 76 7.42 -9.89 -16.53
N ALA A 77 6.79 -10.11 -15.39
CA ALA A 77 7.17 -9.49 -14.12
C ALA A 77 8.43 -10.09 -13.45
N LYS A 78 9.60 -9.59 -13.84
CA LYS A 78 10.92 -9.87 -13.20
C LYS A 78 11.53 -8.59 -12.62
N ASP A 79 12.46 -8.71 -11.69
CA ASP A 79 13.21 -7.56 -11.21
C ASP A 79 13.91 -6.82 -12.36
N GLY A 80 13.91 -5.49 -12.34
CA GLY A 80 14.46 -4.64 -13.39
C GLY A 80 13.63 -4.52 -14.67
N THR A 81 12.46 -5.19 -14.75
CA THR A 81 11.59 -5.17 -15.95
C THR A 81 11.10 -3.76 -16.25
N ILE A 82 11.29 -3.29 -17.48
CA ILE A 82 10.77 -2.00 -17.96
C ILE A 82 9.27 -2.06 -18.19
N LEU A 83 8.55 -1.03 -17.75
CA LEU A 83 7.13 -0.91 -17.98
C LEU A 83 6.85 -0.21 -19.32
N ARG A 84 5.91 -0.77 -20.09
CA ARG A 84 5.52 -0.27 -21.40
C ARG A 84 4.02 -0.33 -21.61
N LEU A 85 3.52 0.44 -22.57
CA LEU A 85 2.12 0.40 -22.97
C LEU A 85 1.86 -0.78 -23.92
N HIS A 86 0.84 -1.58 -23.66
CA HIS A 86 0.56 -2.80 -24.42
C HIS A 86 -0.90 -2.86 -24.89
N LYS A 87 -1.12 -3.12 -26.19
CA LYS A 87 -2.46 -3.15 -26.82
C LYS A 87 -3.27 -4.42 -26.54
N LYS A 88 -2.60 -5.54 -26.25
CA LYS A 88 -3.25 -6.83 -25.92
C LYS A 88 -3.47 -7.05 -24.43
N CYS A 89 -3.48 -5.98 -23.61
CA CYS A 89 -3.81 -6.14 -22.21
C CYS A 89 -5.27 -6.60 -22.06
N LYS A 90 -5.44 -7.71 -21.35
CA LYS A 90 -6.73 -8.35 -21.08
C LYS A 90 -6.88 -8.59 -19.58
N HIS A 91 -8.11 -8.82 -19.16
CA HIS A 91 -8.48 -9.02 -17.76
C HIS A 91 -7.80 -10.22 -17.09
N ASN A 92 -7.31 -11.18 -17.88
CA ASN A 92 -6.63 -12.39 -17.43
C ASN A 92 -5.11 -12.34 -17.63
N ASN A 93 -4.54 -11.27 -18.18
CA ASN A 93 -3.09 -11.13 -18.34
C ASN A 93 -2.50 -10.47 -17.09
N PRO A 94 -1.85 -11.22 -16.18
CA PRO A 94 -1.38 -10.66 -14.91
C PRO A 94 -0.20 -9.69 -15.05
N ASP A 95 0.45 -9.57 -16.22
CA ASP A 95 1.45 -8.52 -16.48
C ASP A 95 0.83 -7.14 -16.68
N CYS A 96 -0.48 -7.07 -16.95
CA CYS A 96 -1.22 -5.81 -17.10
C CYS A 96 -2.00 -5.45 -15.83
N LEU A 97 -1.88 -6.26 -14.77
CA LEU A 97 -2.69 -6.14 -13.57
C LEU A 97 -1.84 -5.67 -12.40
N TRP A 98 -2.40 -4.70 -11.70
CA TRP A 98 -1.75 -4.01 -10.60
C TRP A 98 -2.64 -4.07 -9.37
N ARG A 99 -2.00 -4.01 -8.20
CA ARG A 99 -2.65 -3.77 -6.90
C ARG A 99 -2.07 -2.51 -6.31
N PHE A 100 -2.90 -1.70 -5.68
CA PHE A 100 -2.43 -0.60 -4.86
C PHE A 100 -2.30 -1.09 -3.41
N GLN A 101 -1.09 -1.07 -2.85
CA GLN A 101 -0.84 -1.57 -1.50
C GLN A 101 0.21 -0.69 -0.82
N ASN A 102 -0.15 -0.09 0.32
CA ASN A 102 0.75 0.76 1.12
C ASN A 102 1.43 1.87 0.29
N GLY A 103 0.69 2.50 -0.62
CA GLY A 103 1.20 3.54 -1.51
C GLY A 103 2.01 3.02 -2.71
N MET A 104 2.19 1.70 -2.86
CA MET A 104 2.93 1.09 -3.97
C MET A 104 1.98 0.49 -5.00
N LEU A 105 2.43 0.49 -6.27
CA LEU A 105 1.79 -0.24 -7.36
C LEU A 105 2.47 -1.60 -7.49
N VAL A 106 1.85 -2.64 -6.95
CA VAL A 106 2.41 -4.00 -6.86
C VAL A 106 1.94 -4.84 -8.05
N SER A 107 2.85 -5.62 -8.63
CA SER A 107 2.54 -6.55 -9.72
C SER A 107 1.64 -7.68 -9.23
N VAL A 108 0.56 -7.96 -9.97
CA VAL A 108 -0.28 -9.14 -9.69
C VAL A 108 0.42 -10.44 -10.07
N ARG A 109 1.26 -10.44 -11.11
CA ARG A 109 2.02 -11.64 -11.50
C ARG A 109 3.03 -12.04 -10.43
N ASN A 110 3.73 -11.06 -9.85
CA ASN A 110 4.72 -11.30 -8.81
C ASN A 110 4.59 -10.26 -7.69
N PRO A 111 3.94 -10.61 -6.56
CA PRO A 111 3.70 -9.67 -5.47
C PRO A 111 4.94 -9.16 -4.73
N ARG A 112 6.13 -9.72 -5.01
CA ARG A 112 7.40 -9.19 -4.49
C ARG A 112 7.91 -7.98 -5.28
N LEU A 113 7.30 -7.67 -6.42
CA LEU A 113 7.72 -6.60 -7.31
C LEU A 113 6.73 -5.44 -7.30
N ALA A 114 7.24 -4.21 -7.17
CA ALA A 114 6.45 -2.99 -7.32
C ALA A 114 7.08 -2.03 -8.34
N ILE A 115 6.27 -1.11 -8.85
CA ILE A 115 6.70 -0.07 -9.79
C ILE A 115 7.60 0.92 -9.05
N ASN A 116 8.81 1.11 -9.58
CA ASN A 116 9.87 1.97 -9.05
C ASN A 116 10.31 2.99 -10.11
N ALA A 117 10.57 4.22 -9.64
CA ALA A 117 11.32 5.23 -10.39
C ALA A 117 12.81 4.87 -10.37
N TRP A 118 13.27 4.19 -11.42
CA TRP A 118 14.58 3.55 -11.43
C TRP A 118 15.73 4.56 -11.36
N ASN A 119 16.73 4.28 -10.50
CA ASN A 119 17.83 5.21 -10.19
C ASN A 119 17.37 6.59 -9.67
N GLY A 120 16.15 6.68 -9.11
CA GLY A 120 15.61 7.87 -8.49
C GLY A 120 14.62 8.65 -9.36
N ALA A 121 13.66 9.31 -8.73
CA ALA A 121 12.65 10.09 -9.42
C ALA A 121 13.18 11.41 -9.99
N GLN A 122 13.36 11.48 -11.31
CA GLN A 122 13.71 12.69 -12.07
C GLN A 122 12.86 12.75 -13.36
N HIS A 123 12.90 13.89 -14.06
CA HIS A 123 12.27 13.99 -15.37
C HIS A 123 12.94 13.01 -16.36
N GLY A 124 12.15 12.22 -17.08
CA GLY A 124 12.62 11.21 -18.01
C GLY A 124 12.95 9.85 -17.37
N THR A 125 12.93 9.73 -16.04
CA THR A 125 13.21 8.45 -15.35
C THR A 125 12.31 7.34 -15.87
N VAL A 126 12.91 6.23 -16.29
CA VAL A 126 12.18 5.03 -16.74
C VAL A 126 11.62 4.26 -15.55
N LEU A 127 10.35 3.85 -15.64
CA LEU A 127 9.73 3.03 -14.61
C LEU A 127 10.01 1.54 -14.82
N ARG A 128 10.41 0.88 -13.73
CA ARG A 128 10.73 -0.55 -13.72
C ARG A 128 10.09 -1.26 -12.53
N LEU A 129 10.02 -2.58 -12.61
CA LEU A 129 9.72 -3.42 -11.44
C LEU A 129 10.97 -3.56 -10.57
N ASN A 130 10.81 -3.44 -9.25
CA ASN A 130 11.89 -3.61 -8.29
C ASN A 130 11.40 -4.43 -7.09
N SER A 131 12.21 -5.39 -6.65
CA SER A 131 11.99 -6.28 -5.50
C SER A 131 12.39 -5.69 -4.17
N SER A 132 13.24 -4.66 -4.17
CA SER A 132 13.65 -3.92 -2.97
C SER A 132 12.64 -2.84 -2.56
N CYS A 133 11.50 -2.74 -3.26
CA CYS A 133 10.47 -1.76 -2.92
C CYS A 133 9.85 -2.04 -1.54
N THR A 134 9.86 -1.00 -0.71
CA THR A 134 9.18 -0.96 0.59
C THR A 134 8.28 0.28 0.67
N PRO A 135 7.30 0.31 1.60
CA PRO A 135 6.51 1.51 1.85
C PRO A 135 7.32 2.73 2.31
N SER A 136 8.55 2.55 2.82
CA SER A 136 9.42 3.67 3.19
C SER A 136 10.19 4.25 2.00
N ASN A 137 10.32 3.51 0.89
CA ASN A 137 11.04 3.99 -0.29
C ASN A 137 10.17 4.94 -1.13
N PRO A 138 10.48 6.24 -1.22
CA PRO A 138 9.66 7.20 -1.95
C PRO A 138 9.70 6.99 -3.48
N ASP A 139 10.70 6.29 -4.03
CA ASP A 139 10.77 5.96 -5.46
C ASP A 139 9.81 4.81 -5.84
N CYS A 140 9.29 4.07 -4.86
CA CYS A 140 8.28 3.02 -5.06
C CYS A 140 6.86 3.50 -4.71
N ARG A 141 6.73 4.74 -4.21
CA ARG A 141 5.47 5.28 -3.71
C ARG A 141 4.82 6.26 -4.67
N TRP A 142 3.51 6.14 -4.75
CA TRP A 142 2.67 6.84 -5.71
C TRP A 142 1.46 7.44 -5.00
N LYS A 143 1.07 8.67 -5.36
CA LYS A 143 -0.25 9.25 -5.03
C LYS A 143 -1.06 9.31 -6.32
N TYR A 144 -2.28 8.77 -6.31
CA TYR A 144 -3.19 8.88 -7.44
C TYR A 144 -4.22 9.98 -7.18
N THR A 145 -4.21 11.02 -8.01
CA THR A 145 -5.12 12.17 -7.86
C THR A 145 -5.49 12.69 -9.23
N GLN A 146 -6.78 12.91 -9.47
CA GLN A 146 -7.31 13.46 -10.74
C GLN A 146 -6.76 12.73 -11.99
N GLY A 147 -6.70 11.39 -11.95
CA GLY A 147 -6.24 10.60 -13.10
C GLY A 147 -4.73 10.50 -13.24
N MET A 148 -3.92 11.12 -12.39
CA MET A 148 -2.47 11.11 -12.50
C MET A 148 -1.82 10.38 -11.33
N PHE A 149 -0.72 9.67 -11.60
CA PHE A 149 0.14 9.09 -10.57
C PHE A 149 1.34 10.01 -10.33
N SER A 150 1.36 10.70 -9.18
CA SER A 150 2.48 11.52 -8.74
C SER A 150 3.46 10.70 -7.92
N SER A 151 4.76 10.88 -8.15
CA SER A 151 5.82 10.31 -7.32
C SER A 151 5.74 10.88 -5.90
N ALA A 152 5.92 10.02 -4.89
CA ALA A 152 6.01 10.48 -3.50
C ALA A 152 7.32 11.21 -3.19
N ARG A 153 8.37 11.04 -4.02
CA ARG A 153 9.63 11.78 -3.87
C ARG A 153 9.47 13.24 -4.28
N HIS A 154 8.81 13.49 -5.43
CA HIS A 154 8.51 14.83 -5.92
C HIS A 154 7.15 14.86 -6.61
N SER A 155 6.20 15.61 -6.05
CA SER A 155 4.81 15.67 -6.53
C SER A 155 4.65 16.23 -7.95
N ASN A 156 5.64 16.98 -8.44
CA ASN A 156 5.68 17.50 -9.81
C ASN A 156 5.98 16.42 -10.86
N LEU A 157 6.65 15.34 -10.46
CA LEU A 157 6.97 14.21 -11.33
C LEU A 157 5.80 13.23 -11.36
N LYS A 158 5.24 13.02 -12.55
CA LYS A 158 4.09 12.12 -12.73
C LYS A 158 4.38 11.06 -13.79
N LEU A 159 3.74 9.90 -13.63
CA LEU A 159 3.79 8.82 -14.60
C LEU A 159 3.23 9.29 -15.94
N SER A 160 4.01 9.13 -17.00
CA SER A 160 3.66 9.50 -18.36
C SER A 160 4.03 8.40 -19.36
N SER A 161 3.30 8.33 -20.47
CA SER A 161 3.68 7.52 -21.63
C SER A 161 4.75 8.17 -22.52
N TRP A 162 5.17 9.40 -22.18
CA TRP A 162 5.96 10.30 -23.02
C TRP A 162 5.27 10.60 -24.37
N SER A 163 5.65 11.70 -25.02
CA SER A 163 4.88 12.33 -26.12
C SER A 163 4.37 11.35 -27.20
N LYS A 164 3.09 10.94 -27.08
CA LYS A 164 2.33 9.95 -27.87
C LYS A 164 2.39 8.51 -27.31
N ALA A 165 1.43 8.19 -26.44
CA ALA A 165 1.04 6.82 -26.10
C ALA A 165 0.85 5.94 -27.36
N ARG A 166 1.67 4.90 -27.49
CA ARG A 166 1.61 3.87 -28.54
C ARG A 166 1.95 2.51 -27.94
N HIS A 167 1.65 1.44 -28.66
CA HIS A 167 2.12 0.11 -28.26
C HIS A 167 3.66 0.10 -28.21
N GLY A 168 4.21 -0.33 -27.08
CA GLY A 168 5.65 -0.36 -26.82
C GLY A 168 6.23 0.92 -26.23
N SER A 169 5.46 2.01 -26.12
CA SER A 169 5.90 3.25 -25.45
C SER A 169 6.35 2.95 -24.03
N ILE A 170 7.50 3.49 -23.63
CA ILE A 170 8.09 3.30 -22.31
C ILE A 170 7.37 4.24 -21.32
N ALA A 171 7.00 3.71 -20.16
CA ALA A 171 6.49 4.53 -19.08
C ALA A 171 7.63 5.24 -18.36
N THR A 172 7.53 6.56 -18.25
CA THR A 172 8.55 7.41 -17.62
C THR A 172 7.92 8.38 -16.63
N LEU A 173 8.76 9.08 -15.88
CA LEU A 173 8.36 10.26 -15.12
C LEU A 173 8.49 11.51 -15.99
N HIS A 174 7.54 12.43 -15.86
CA HIS A 174 7.59 13.70 -16.56
C HIS A 174 7.27 14.86 -15.61
N ASN A 175 8.14 15.87 -15.66
CA ASN A 175 7.92 17.17 -15.00
C ASN A 175 7.16 18.07 -15.99
N GLY A 176 5.96 18.52 -15.64
CA GLY A 176 5.08 19.28 -16.54
C GLY A 176 3.75 18.60 -16.87
N CYS A 177 3.46 17.45 -16.27
CA CYS A 177 2.16 16.79 -16.43
C CYS A 177 1.01 17.64 -15.85
N LYS A 178 0.02 17.90 -16.70
CA LYS A 178 -1.26 18.56 -16.40
C LYS A 178 -2.41 17.60 -16.68
N ALA A 179 -3.55 17.78 -16.02
CA ALA A 179 -4.74 16.95 -16.24
C ALA A 179 -5.31 17.05 -17.68
N SER A 180 -5.00 18.12 -18.41
CA SER A 180 -5.35 18.27 -19.82
C SER A 180 -4.45 17.48 -20.78
N ASN A 181 -3.29 16.98 -20.31
CA ASN A 181 -2.38 16.18 -21.13
C ASN A 181 -2.73 14.69 -21.01
N PRO A 182 -3.30 14.06 -22.05
CA PRO A 182 -3.74 12.67 -21.97
C PRO A 182 -2.58 11.66 -21.92
N ASP A 183 -1.32 12.07 -22.17
CA ASP A 183 -0.13 11.23 -21.93
C ASP A 183 0.23 11.08 -20.44
N CYS A 184 -0.36 11.89 -19.57
CA CYS A 184 -0.13 11.88 -18.12
C CYS A 184 -1.34 11.35 -17.33
N VAL A 185 -2.47 11.15 -18.01
CA VAL A 185 -3.74 10.78 -17.40
C VAL A 185 -4.03 9.31 -17.67
N TRP A 186 -4.52 8.64 -16.63
CA TRP A 186 -4.74 7.21 -16.58
C TRP A 186 -6.13 6.92 -16.04
N THR A 187 -6.76 5.89 -16.59
CA THR A 187 -8.01 5.33 -16.07
C THR A 187 -7.69 4.03 -15.35
N LEU A 188 -8.10 3.92 -14.08
CA LEU A 188 -8.04 2.66 -13.36
C LEU A 188 -9.26 1.83 -13.73
N LYS A 189 -9.04 0.79 -14.54
CA LYS A 189 -10.10 -0.13 -14.94
C LYS A 189 -10.10 -1.32 -13.98
N PRO A 190 -11.01 -1.37 -12.99
CA PRO A 190 -11.08 -2.52 -12.10
C PRO A 190 -11.45 -3.76 -12.90
N LEU A 191 -10.90 -4.90 -12.51
CA LEU A 191 -11.40 -6.18 -12.99
C LEU A 191 -12.79 -6.39 -12.39
N LYS A 192 -13.82 -6.42 -13.25
CA LYS A 192 -15.12 -6.99 -12.87
C LYS A 192 -14.82 -8.38 -12.33
N GLN A 193 -15.08 -8.62 -11.05
CA GLN A 193 -14.95 -9.95 -10.46
C GLN A 193 -15.71 -10.95 -11.36
N GLN A 194 -15.08 -12.08 -11.69
CA GLN A 194 -15.64 -13.05 -12.63
C GLN A 194 -17.08 -13.44 -12.21
N PRO A 195 -18.01 -13.63 -13.18
CA PRO A 195 -19.40 -14.00 -12.90
C PRO A 195 -19.59 -15.28 -12.09
N GLN A 196 -18.57 -16.13 -11.98
CA GLN A 196 -18.65 -17.37 -11.21
C GLN A 196 -18.77 -17.12 -9.69
N LEU A 197 -18.39 -15.93 -9.19
CA LEU A 197 -18.67 -15.50 -7.82
C LEU A 197 -19.97 -14.68 -7.68
N ARG A 198 -20.75 -14.51 -8.76
CA ARG A 198 -22.06 -13.82 -8.76
C ARG A 198 -23.25 -14.77 -8.67
N ARG A 199 -23.07 -16.09 -8.63
CA ARG A 199 -24.19 -17.02 -8.46
C ARG A 199 -24.90 -16.94 -7.10
N SER A 200 -24.46 -16.08 -6.18
CA SER A 200 -25.13 -15.89 -4.87
C SER A 200 -25.38 -14.45 -4.45
N LEU A 201 -25.04 -13.44 -5.25
CA LEU A 201 -25.28 -12.04 -4.87
C LEU A 201 -26.58 -11.54 -5.50
N LYS A 202 -27.69 -11.74 -4.78
CA LYS A 202 -28.93 -11.02 -5.07
C LYS A 202 -28.63 -9.51 -4.95
N PRO A 203 -28.96 -8.68 -5.96
CA PRO A 203 -28.87 -7.24 -5.81
C PRO A 203 -29.63 -6.82 -4.55
N LEU A 204 -29.02 -5.98 -3.71
CA LEU A 204 -29.76 -5.40 -2.59
C LEU A 204 -30.96 -4.65 -3.17
N LYS A 205 -32.17 -5.00 -2.73
CA LYS A 205 -33.41 -4.32 -3.15
C LYS A 205 -33.38 -2.82 -2.82
N GLN A 206 -32.57 -2.43 -1.83
CA GLN A 206 -32.36 -1.04 -1.42
C GLN A 206 -30.88 -0.79 -1.15
N LYS A 207 -30.38 0.36 -1.60
CA LYS A 207 -29.00 0.78 -1.33
C LYS A 207 -28.81 0.93 0.19
N PRO A 208 -27.72 0.41 0.77
CA PRO A 208 -27.46 0.60 2.19
C PRO A 208 -27.29 2.09 2.47
N GLN A 209 -27.90 2.59 3.54
CA GLN A 209 -27.64 3.91 4.10
C GLN A 209 -26.74 3.73 5.30
N LEU A 210 -25.56 4.36 5.29
CA LEU A 210 -24.62 4.37 6.40
C LEU A 210 -24.77 5.66 7.19
N ARG A 211 -24.77 5.55 8.51
CA ARG A 211 -24.79 6.69 9.43
C ARG A 211 -23.71 6.52 10.50
N TRP A 212 -22.99 7.61 10.77
CA TRP A 212 -22.07 7.69 11.88
C TRP A 212 -22.78 8.18 13.13
N SER A 213 -22.37 7.67 14.29
CA SER A 213 -22.81 8.14 15.59
C SER A 213 -21.61 8.17 16.53
N HIS A 214 -21.37 9.33 17.14
CA HIS A 214 -20.32 9.52 18.15
C HIS A 214 -20.87 9.44 19.60
N ASN A 215 -22.11 8.94 19.74
CA ASN A 215 -22.83 8.93 21.01
C ASN A 215 -23.75 7.72 21.13
N GLY A 216 -23.18 6.53 20.95
CA GLY A 216 -23.88 5.27 21.08
C GLY A 216 -24.56 4.78 19.79
N PRO A 217 -25.12 3.57 19.81
CA PRO A 217 -25.79 2.98 18.64
C PRO A 217 -27.10 3.72 18.32
N ILE A 218 -27.39 3.90 17.02
CA ILE A 218 -28.64 4.49 16.57
C ILE A 218 -29.77 3.45 16.66
N LYS A 219 -30.84 3.77 17.41
CA LYS A 219 -32.00 2.88 17.59
C LYS A 219 -32.60 2.46 16.25
N GLY A 220 -32.86 1.16 16.10
CA GLY A 220 -33.47 0.58 14.89
C GLY A 220 -32.50 0.33 13.73
N MET A 221 -31.20 0.55 13.92
CA MET A 221 -30.16 0.25 12.93
C MET A 221 -29.25 -0.89 13.37
N TYR A 222 -28.59 -1.54 12.42
CA TYR A 222 -27.51 -2.48 12.69
C TYR A 222 -26.21 -1.70 12.84
N CYS A 223 -25.70 -1.61 14.06
CA CYS A 223 -24.54 -0.81 14.40
C CYS A 223 -23.33 -1.68 14.75
N THR A 224 -22.16 -1.25 14.28
CA THR A 224 -20.86 -1.82 14.64
C THR A 224 -20.08 -0.76 15.41
N GLN A 225 -19.68 -1.10 16.63
CA GLN A 225 -18.87 -0.22 17.47
C GLN A 225 -17.48 -0.04 16.84
N TRP A 226 -17.02 1.20 16.72
CA TRP A 226 -15.68 1.58 16.30
C TRP A 226 -14.90 1.97 17.54
N HIS A 227 -14.35 0.96 18.18
CA HIS A 227 -13.64 1.09 19.45
C HIS A 227 -12.13 1.08 19.24
N GLU A 228 -11.47 2.16 19.65
CA GLU A 228 -10.02 2.24 19.74
C GLU A 228 -9.59 2.38 21.21
N PRO A 229 -9.31 1.28 21.92
CA PRO A 229 -9.01 1.30 23.36
C PRO A 229 -7.69 2.00 23.70
N SER A 230 -6.78 2.14 22.73
CA SER A 230 -5.50 2.84 22.95
C SER A 230 -5.57 4.33 22.65
N ASP A 231 -6.73 4.84 22.20
CA ASP A 231 -7.01 6.25 22.06
C ASP A 231 -7.90 6.72 23.23
N PRO A 232 -7.40 7.60 24.12
CA PRO A 232 -8.15 8.05 25.29
C PRO A 232 -9.30 9.02 24.96
N ASN A 233 -9.45 9.46 23.70
CA ASN A 233 -10.28 10.61 23.34
C ASN A 233 -11.74 10.27 22.95
N GLY A 234 -12.34 9.27 23.60
CA GLY A 234 -13.79 9.04 23.51
C GLY A 234 -14.24 8.12 22.37
N TRP A 235 -13.39 7.21 21.92
CA TRP A 235 -13.74 6.22 20.90
C TRP A 235 -14.54 5.01 21.43
N ASP A 236 -14.92 4.99 22.70
CA ASP A 236 -15.67 3.90 23.34
C ASP A 236 -17.17 3.93 23.03
N ASN A 237 -17.71 5.05 22.56
CA ASN A 237 -19.13 5.21 22.25
C ASN A 237 -19.41 5.46 20.76
N ASN A 238 -18.46 5.12 19.89
CA ASN A 238 -18.52 5.39 18.45
C ASN A 238 -19.08 4.22 17.65
N TYR A 239 -19.98 4.50 16.70
CA TYR A 239 -20.69 3.47 15.95
C TYR A 239 -20.89 3.85 14.48
N LEU A 240 -20.62 2.88 13.60
CA LEU A 240 -21.08 2.91 12.22
C LEU A 240 -22.35 2.06 12.08
N CYS A 241 -23.44 2.69 11.67
CA CYS A 241 -24.76 2.08 11.61
C CYS A 241 -25.28 1.95 10.17
N SER A 242 -26.09 0.92 9.91
CA SER A 242 -26.83 0.78 8.66
C SER A 242 -28.26 0.27 8.86
N HIS A 243 -29.18 0.67 7.98
CA HIS A 243 -30.55 0.15 7.93
C HIS A 243 -30.58 -1.32 7.45
N THR A 244 -29.56 -1.76 6.73
CA THR A 244 -29.43 -3.16 6.29
C THR A 244 -28.36 -3.85 7.11
N ASN A 245 -28.59 -5.11 7.48
CA ASN A 245 -27.58 -5.90 8.15
C ASN A 245 -26.46 -6.29 7.19
N LEU A 246 -25.43 -5.45 7.12
CA LEU A 246 -24.23 -5.68 6.31
C LEU A 246 -23.23 -6.63 6.99
N LYS A 247 -23.53 -7.10 8.21
CA LYS A 247 -22.65 -7.91 9.06
C LYS A 247 -21.24 -7.30 9.20
N MET A 248 -21.20 -5.97 9.33
CA MET A 248 -19.97 -5.21 9.55
C MET A 248 -19.30 -5.65 10.84
N ARG A 249 -17.97 -5.70 10.85
CA ARG A 249 -17.17 -5.97 12.04
C ARG A 249 -15.99 -5.01 12.10
N TRP A 250 -15.75 -4.48 13.29
CA TRP A 250 -14.58 -3.65 13.58
C TRP A 250 -13.45 -4.51 14.14
N SER A 251 -12.22 -4.10 13.87
CA SER A 251 -11.02 -4.68 14.47
C SER A 251 -10.00 -3.57 14.67
N ASN A 252 -9.46 -3.50 15.87
CA ASN A 252 -8.41 -2.58 16.29
C ASN A 252 -7.03 -3.25 16.39
N ASN A 253 -6.88 -4.44 15.82
CA ASN A 253 -5.66 -5.25 15.91
C ASN A 253 -5.42 -6.03 14.61
N GLY A 254 -5.56 -5.33 13.48
CA GLY A 254 -5.38 -5.89 12.15
C GLY A 254 -6.67 -6.36 11.47
N PRO A 255 -6.59 -6.84 10.22
CA PRO A 255 -7.75 -7.27 9.46
C PRO A 255 -8.33 -8.59 10.00
N ILE A 256 -9.67 -8.70 10.01
CA ILE A 256 -10.36 -9.94 10.37
C ILE A 256 -10.22 -10.96 9.23
N GLN A 257 -9.79 -12.18 9.57
CA GLN A 257 -9.63 -13.26 8.61
C GLN A 257 -10.96 -13.59 7.90
N ASN A 258 -10.88 -13.90 6.60
CA ASN A 258 -12.03 -14.25 5.74
C ASN A 258 -13.08 -13.13 5.56
N MET A 259 -12.67 -11.86 5.69
CA MET A 259 -13.50 -10.68 5.45
C MET A 259 -12.82 -9.69 4.49
N LYS A 260 -13.62 -8.86 3.82
CA LYS A 260 -13.18 -7.69 3.05
C LYS A 260 -12.94 -6.54 4.02
N CYS A 261 -11.68 -6.30 4.38
CA CYS A 261 -11.30 -5.28 5.35
C CYS A 261 -10.74 -4.03 4.68
N THR A 262 -11.22 -2.87 5.11
CA THR A 262 -10.75 -1.55 4.72
C THR A 262 -10.02 -0.94 5.91
N ARG A 263 -8.73 -0.61 5.72
CA ARG A 263 -7.94 0.02 6.78
C ARG A 263 -8.47 1.42 7.04
N VAL A 264 -8.77 1.71 8.29
CA VAL A 264 -9.07 3.06 8.79
C VAL A 264 -7.76 3.59 9.33
N TYR A 265 -7.29 4.70 8.78
CA TYR A 265 -5.98 5.25 9.12
C TYR A 265 -6.02 6.77 9.05
N GLU A 266 -5.66 7.40 10.16
CA GLU A 266 -5.48 8.84 10.28
C GLU A 266 -3.98 9.12 10.43
N ALA A 267 -3.37 9.81 9.45
CA ALA A 267 -1.93 10.04 9.47
C ALA A 267 -1.50 11.13 10.46
N SER A 268 -2.41 12.05 10.75
CA SER A 268 -2.22 13.21 11.63
C SER A 268 -2.51 12.90 13.09
N ASP A 269 -3.12 11.75 13.37
CA ASP A 269 -3.38 11.27 14.71
C ASP A 269 -2.15 10.52 15.25
N PRO A 270 -1.57 10.96 16.37
CA PRO A 270 -0.38 10.33 16.94
C PRO A 270 -0.66 8.94 17.55
N HIS A 271 -1.92 8.52 17.69
CA HIS A 271 -2.32 7.26 18.31
C HIS A 271 -2.34 6.05 17.35
N THR A 272 -2.79 4.90 17.85
CA THR A 272 -2.69 3.55 17.27
C THR A 272 -3.68 3.28 16.14
N TRP A 273 -3.89 4.22 15.22
CA TRP A 273 -4.79 4.04 14.08
C TRP A 273 -4.20 3.23 12.92
N LYS A 274 -3.04 2.58 13.11
CA LYS A 274 -2.27 1.93 12.02
C LYS A 274 -2.77 0.53 11.69
N ASP A 275 -3.49 -0.09 12.62
CA ASP A 275 -3.98 -1.46 12.58
C ASP A 275 -5.50 -1.55 12.71
N ASN A 276 -6.21 -0.44 12.46
CA ASN A 276 -7.66 -0.38 12.53
C ASN A 276 -8.31 -0.73 11.20
N TYR A 277 -9.33 -1.60 11.26
CA TYR A 277 -10.03 -2.11 10.08
C TYR A 277 -11.53 -2.21 10.33
N ILE A 278 -12.29 -1.75 9.34
CA ILE A 278 -13.71 -2.07 9.19
C ILE A 278 -13.85 -3.16 8.12
N CYS A 279 -14.50 -4.25 8.49
CA CYS A 279 -14.56 -5.47 7.70
C CYS A 279 -16.01 -5.82 7.33
N LEU A 280 -16.20 -6.26 6.10
CA LEU A 280 -17.45 -6.81 5.57
C LEU A 280 -17.26 -8.29 5.23
N PRO A 281 -18.33 -9.12 5.25
CA PRO A 281 -18.26 -10.46 4.70
C PRO A 281 -17.74 -10.49 3.26
N ASN A 282 -17.06 -11.56 2.87
CA ASN A 282 -16.55 -11.71 1.50
C ASN A 282 -17.65 -11.76 0.43
N ASP A 283 -18.85 -12.16 0.80
CA ASP A 283 -20.06 -12.12 -0.02
C ASP A 283 -20.85 -10.82 0.16
N SER A 284 -20.32 -9.81 0.86
CA SER A 284 -21.00 -8.51 0.96
C SER A 284 -21.18 -7.89 -0.43
N PRO A 285 -22.36 -7.33 -0.74
CA PRO A 285 -22.67 -6.72 -2.04
C PRO A 285 -21.95 -5.38 -2.25
N ILE A 286 -21.38 -4.79 -1.20
CA ILE A 286 -20.63 -3.53 -1.26
C ILE A 286 -19.18 -3.72 -0.80
N GLN A 287 -18.36 -2.70 -1.05
CA GLN A 287 -17.00 -2.59 -0.54
C GLN A 287 -16.78 -1.19 0.02
N PHE A 288 -16.13 -1.11 1.19
CA PHE A 288 -15.75 0.17 1.79
C PHE A 288 -14.42 0.69 1.25
N PHE A 289 -14.32 2.01 1.23
CA PHE A 289 -13.12 2.79 0.94
C PHE A 289 -12.94 3.81 2.08
N TRP A 290 -11.70 4.05 2.49
CA TRP A 290 -11.35 5.05 3.49
C TRP A 290 -10.74 6.27 2.80
N SER A 291 -11.06 7.46 3.30
CA SER A 291 -10.46 8.71 2.87
C SER A 291 -10.22 9.60 4.09
N SER A 292 -9.02 10.16 4.19
CA SER A 292 -8.61 11.14 5.20
C SER A 292 -8.23 12.49 4.59
N ASP A 293 -8.89 12.82 3.48
CA ASP A 293 -8.64 14.01 2.65
C ASP A 293 -9.96 14.43 1.98
N GLY A 294 -11.08 14.22 2.69
CA GLY A 294 -12.43 14.52 2.22
C GLY A 294 -13.16 13.36 1.52
N ALA A 295 -14.42 13.61 1.13
CA ALA A 295 -15.28 12.61 0.50
C ALA A 295 -14.78 12.23 -0.90
N ILE A 296 -14.84 10.93 -1.23
CA ILE A 296 -14.44 10.43 -2.55
C ILE A 296 -15.54 10.72 -3.58
N HIS A 297 -15.18 11.45 -4.64
CA HIS A 297 -16.11 11.86 -5.70
C HIS A 297 -16.87 10.66 -6.33
N LYS A 298 -18.18 10.83 -6.54
CA LYS A 298 -19.12 9.81 -7.07
C LYS A 298 -19.24 8.53 -6.23
N GLN A 299 -18.94 8.60 -4.94
CA GLN A 299 -19.23 7.52 -3.98
C GLN A 299 -20.26 7.99 -2.95
N HIS A 300 -20.90 7.03 -2.28
CA HIS A 300 -21.70 7.32 -1.09
C HIS A 300 -20.76 7.36 0.10
N CYS A 301 -20.61 8.52 0.73
CA CYS A 301 -19.67 8.74 1.82
C CYS A 301 -20.38 9.16 3.10
N THR A 302 -19.92 8.63 4.22
CA THR A 302 -20.33 8.99 5.56
C THR A 302 -19.12 9.58 6.27
N GLN A 303 -19.26 10.82 6.73
CA GLN A 303 -18.22 11.48 7.51
C GLN A 303 -18.08 10.79 8.87
N ILE A 304 -16.84 10.65 9.32
CA ILE A 304 -16.49 10.07 10.60
C ILE A 304 -15.90 11.19 11.43
N THR A 305 -16.51 11.46 12.59
CA THR A 305 -16.08 12.56 13.45
C THR A 305 -16.15 12.13 14.90
N GLU A 306 -15.10 12.39 15.67
CA GLU A 306 -15.16 12.31 17.13
C GLU A 306 -14.97 13.72 17.70
N PRO A 307 -16.04 14.41 18.15
CA PRO A 307 -15.94 15.78 18.64
C PRO A 307 -15.03 15.95 19.87
N LYS A 308 -14.84 14.89 20.66
CA LYS A 308 -13.92 14.91 21.82
C LYS A 308 -12.46 14.72 21.42
N ASP A 309 -12.21 14.22 20.22
CA ASP A 309 -10.88 14.03 19.68
C ASP A 309 -10.39 15.34 19.03
N PRO A 310 -9.33 15.97 19.56
CA PRO A 310 -8.82 17.23 19.03
C PRO A 310 -8.09 17.06 17.68
N HIS A 311 -7.87 15.83 17.21
CA HIS A 311 -7.18 15.54 15.96
C HIS A 311 -8.09 15.71 14.72
N THR A 312 -7.50 15.61 13.53
CA THR A 312 -8.06 16.08 12.25
C THR A 312 -9.18 15.22 11.66
N TRP A 313 -10.06 14.65 12.47
CA TRP A 313 -11.16 13.80 12.00
C TRP A 313 -12.23 14.50 11.14
N LYS A 314 -12.11 15.80 10.89
CA LYS A 314 -13.12 16.58 10.16
C LYS A 314 -13.18 16.27 8.66
N ASP A 315 -12.14 15.69 8.07
CA ASP A 315 -12.09 15.33 6.65
C ASP A 315 -12.07 13.81 6.42
N ASN A 316 -12.45 13.04 7.45
CA ASN A 316 -12.49 11.60 7.39
C ASN A 316 -13.83 11.06 6.91
N TYR A 317 -13.76 10.15 5.93
CA TYR A 317 -14.93 9.55 5.33
C TYR A 317 -14.73 8.06 5.09
N ILE A 318 -15.77 7.30 5.43
CA ILE A 318 -15.98 5.98 4.87
C ILE A 318 -16.91 6.06 3.67
N CYS A 319 -16.47 5.53 2.54
CA CYS A 319 -17.20 5.58 1.28
C CYS A 319 -17.49 4.18 0.73
N PHE A 320 -18.52 4.04 -0.11
CA PHE A 320 -18.77 2.82 -0.87
C PHE A 320 -19.41 3.13 -2.22
N GLN A 321 -19.32 2.15 -3.12
CA GLN A 321 -20.07 2.12 -4.36
C GLN A 321 -21.17 1.05 -4.26
N PRO A 322 -22.39 1.32 -4.74
CA PRO A 322 -23.48 0.36 -4.79
C PRO A 322 -23.32 -0.66 -5.91
#